data_AF-A0A971GV45-F1
#
_entry.id   AF-A0A971GV45-F1
#
_cell.length_a   1.000
_cell.length_b   1.000
_cell.length_c   1.000
_cell.angle_alpha   90.00
_cell.angle_beta   90.00
_cell.angle_gamma   90.00
#
_symmetry.space_group_name_H-M   'P 1'
#
loop_
_entity.id
_entity.type
_entity.pdbx_description
1 polymer ?
#
loop_
_entity_poly.entity_id
_entity_poly.type
_entity_poly.pdbx_seq_one_letter_code
_entity_poly.pdbx_strand_id
1 'polypeptide(L)'
;MISKKDTTSLLRQLVEIQSPYFGEDRIMDFVKEWLLRQALPAEIREYHEDKITDFHGKNVVLELKGSGEGPVIHINGHLDTVNLCQGWTRNPEGEIRGDRLYGVG
;
A
#
# COMPACT_ATOMS: atom_id res chain seq x y z
N MET A 1 -12.56 0.32 17.16
CA MET A 1 -13.37 0.44 15.92
C MET A 1 -12.68 1.47 15.04
N ILE A 2 -12.35 1.14 13.79
CA ILE A 2 -11.70 2.07 12.86
C ILE A 2 -12.76 3.05 12.33
N SER A 3 -12.54 4.36 12.49
CA SER A 3 -13.47 5.38 12.02
C SER A 3 -13.23 5.75 10.55
N LYS A 4 -14.22 6.40 9.90
CA LYS A 4 -14.03 6.98 8.56
C LYS A 4 -12.87 7.98 8.52
N LYS A 5 -12.65 8.72 9.61
CA LYS A 5 -11.54 9.67 9.71
C LYS A 5 -10.21 8.93 9.69
N ASP A 6 -10.11 7.81 10.38
CA ASP A 6 -8.89 7.00 10.43
C ASP A 6 -8.58 6.39 9.06
N THR A 7 -9.58 5.81 8.38
CA THR A 7 -9.39 5.24 7.04
C THR A 7 -9.05 6.31 6.00
N THR A 8 -9.71 7.48 6.05
CA THR A 8 -9.41 8.60 5.14
C THR A 8 -8.00 9.16 5.38
N SER A 9 -7.58 9.23 6.64
CA SER A 9 -6.22 9.65 7.01
C SER A 9 -5.16 8.67 6.52
N LEU A 10 -5.39 7.36 6.66
CA LEU A 10 -4.48 6.34 6.15
C LEU A 10 -4.43 6.36 4.62
N LEU A 11 -5.58 6.42 3.95
CA LEU A 11 -5.65 6.49 2.48
C LEU A 11 -4.86 7.68 1.96
N ARG A 12 -5.00 8.86 2.58
CA ARG A 12 -4.23 10.05 2.17
C ARG A 12 -2.72 9.85 2.33
N GLN A 13 -2.28 9.26 3.45
CA GLN A 13 -0.87 8.97 3.68
C GLN A 13 -0.29 7.98 2.66
N LEU A 14 -1.08 6.99 2.22
CA LEU A 14 -0.68 6.05 1.19
C LEU A 14 -0.54 6.76 -0.17
N VAL A 15 -1.56 7.52 -0.58
CA VAL A 15 -1.60 8.24 -1.87
C VAL A 15 -0.52 9.34 -1.96
N GLU A 16 -0.13 9.94 -0.84
CA GLU A 16 0.94 10.94 -0.77
C GLU A 16 2.33 10.34 -1.04
N ILE A 17 2.50 9.02 -0.90
CA ILE A 17 3.74 8.33 -1.21
C ILE A 17 3.71 7.90 -2.67
N GLN A 18 4.44 8.62 -3.52
CA GLN A 18 4.63 8.20 -4.90
C GLN A 18 5.31 6.82 -4.95
N SER A 19 4.64 5.87 -5.59
CA SER A 19 5.07 4.48 -5.72
C SER A 19 4.88 3.98 -7.15
N PRO A 20 5.39 4.66 -8.20
CA PRO A 20 5.25 4.14 -9.55
C PRO A 20 5.85 2.74 -9.65
N TYR A 21 5.38 1.92 -10.59
CA TYR A 21 5.97 0.60 -10.85
C TYR A 21 7.50 0.66 -10.91
N PHE A 22 8.17 -0.23 -10.18
CA PHE A 22 9.61 -0.27 -9.89
C PHE A 22 10.17 0.78 -8.89
N GLY A 23 9.32 1.60 -8.29
CA GLY A 23 9.65 2.65 -7.33
C GLY A 23 8.97 2.48 -5.97
N GLU A 24 8.69 1.25 -5.54
CA GLU A 24 7.80 0.96 -4.41
C GLU A 24 8.47 0.95 -3.03
N ASP A 25 9.81 1.03 -2.96
CA ASP A 25 10.57 0.85 -1.72
C ASP A 25 10.01 1.64 -0.53
N ARG A 26 9.74 2.93 -0.74
CA ARG A 26 9.25 3.82 0.32
C ARG A 26 7.85 3.43 0.81
N ILE A 27 6.96 3.00 -0.08
CA ILE A 27 5.59 2.63 0.32
C ILE A 27 5.58 1.25 1.00
N MET A 28 6.45 0.33 0.58
CA MET A 28 6.62 -0.97 1.23
C MET A 28 7.09 -0.79 2.67
N ASP A 29 8.10 0.05 2.90
CA ASP A 29 8.58 0.38 4.25
C ASP A 29 7.50 1.07 5.09
N PHE A 30 6.79 2.05 4.52
CA PHE A 30 5.70 2.73 5.23
C PHE A 30 4.60 1.77 5.68
N VAL A 31 4.15 0.87 4.80
CA VAL A 31 3.06 -0.08 5.09
C VAL A 31 3.51 -1.09 6.14
N LYS A 32 4.73 -1.63 6.03
CA LYS A 32 5.30 -2.49 7.07
C LYS A 32 5.28 -1.79 8.43
N GLU A 33 5.83 -0.58 8.52
CA GLU A 33 5.91 0.16 9.78
C GLU A 33 4.53 0.53 10.32
N TRP A 34 3.56 0.82 9.44
CA TRP A 34 2.18 1.05 9.85
C TRP A 34 1.55 -0.20 10.46
N LEU A 35 1.72 -1.37 9.83
CA LEU A 35 1.22 -2.66 10.33
C LEU A 35 1.85 -3.03 11.68
N LEU A 36 3.16 -2.84 11.83
CA LEU A 36 3.87 -3.08 13.10
C LEU A 36 3.32 -2.20 14.22
N ARG A 37 2.99 -0.93 13.95
CA ARG A 37 2.31 -0.04 14.92
C ARG A 37 0.91 -0.51 15.29
N GLN A 38 0.25 -1.30 14.45
CA GLN A 38 -1.03 -1.95 14.76
C GLN A 38 -0.84 -3.32 15.46
N ALA A 39 0.38 -3.65 15.89
CA ALA A 39 0.74 -4.96 16.45
C ALA A 39 0.50 -6.13 15.47
N LEU A 40 0.58 -5.87 14.17
CA LEU A 40 0.53 -6.90 13.13
C LEU A 40 1.96 -7.27 12.70
N PRO A 41 2.32 -8.57 12.68
CA PRO A 41 3.70 -9.03 12.47
C PRO A 41 4.07 -9.01 10.98
N ALA A 42 4.16 -7.82 10.40
CA ALA A 42 4.52 -7.64 9.00
C ALA A 42 6.03 -7.75 8.77
N GLU A 43 6.42 -8.41 7.69
CA GLU A 43 7.80 -8.57 7.24
C GLU A 43 7.95 -8.19 5.77
N ILE A 44 9.18 -7.79 5.38
CA ILE A 44 9.53 -7.65 3.96
C ILE A 44 10.00 -9.00 3.44
N ARG A 45 9.46 -9.42 2.30
CA ARG A 45 10.00 -10.52 1.49
C ARG A 45 10.48 -9.97 0.15
N GLU A 46 11.78 -10.06 -0.08
CA GLU A 46 12.39 -9.69 -1.35
C GLU A 46 12.08 -10.74 -2.42
N TYR A 47 11.95 -10.28 -3.66
CA TYR A 47 11.80 -11.13 -4.83
C TYR A 47 12.62 -10.60 -6.00
N HIS A 48 12.86 -11.47 -6.97
CA HIS A 48 13.55 -11.14 -8.22
C HIS A 48 12.72 -11.68 -9.38
N GLU A 49 12.31 -10.80 -10.29
CA GLU A 49 11.76 -11.17 -11.58
C GLU A 49 12.91 -11.14 -12.59
N ASP A 50 13.39 -12.31 -12.98
CA ASP A 50 14.60 -12.49 -13.78
C ASP A 50 14.33 -12.64 -15.29
N LYS A 51 13.06 -12.80 -15.71
CA LYS A 51 12.75 -13.24 -17.08
C LYS A 51 12.53 -12.10 -18.05
N ILE A 52 11.98 -10.98 -17.59
CA ILE A 52 11.56 -9.88 -18.46
C ILE A 52 12.20 -8.56 -18.02
N THR A 53 12.24 -8.32 -16.71
CA THR A 53 12.50 -6.99 -16.15
C THR A 53 13.81 -6.92 -15.38
N ASP A 54 14.35 -8.07 -14.94
CA ASP A 54 15.49 -8.15 -14.00
C ASP A 54 15.26 -7.32 -12.72
N PHE A 55 13.99 -7.19 -12.33
CA PHE A 55 13.59 -6.32 -11.24
C PHE A 55 13.71 -7.01 -9.90
N HIS A 56 14.33 -6.32 -8.95
CA HIS A 56 14.39 -6.72 -7.55
C HIS A 56 13.39 -5.89 -6.75
N GLY A 57 12.37 -6.56 -6.22
CA GLY A 57 11.27 -5.91 -5.51
C GLY A 57 11.08 -6.43 -4.10
N LYS A 58 10.15 -5.78 -3.38
CA LYS A 58 9.78 -6.09 -2.00
C LYS A 58 8.28 -6.35 -1.91
N ASN A 59 7.89 -7.34 -1.13
CA ASN A 59 6.51 -7.57 -0.71
C ASN A 59 6.40 -7.37 0.79
N VAL A 60 5.32 -6.74 1.25
CA VAL A 60 4.94 -6.77 2.66
C VAL A 60 4.05 -7.98 2.90
N VAL A 61 4.49 -8.91 3.75
CA VAL A 61 3.78 -10.15 4.07
C VAL A 61 3.51 -10.23 5.55
N LEU A 62 2.35 -10.74 5.94
CA LEU A 62 2.04 -11.07 7.32
C LEU A 62 1.14 -12.30 7.36
N GLU A 63 1.28 -13.08 8.43
CA GLU A 63 0.41 -14.21 8.73
C GLU A 63 -0.17 -14.04 10.13
N LEU A 64 -1.48 -14.24 10.27
CA LEU A 64 -2.17 -14.24 11.55
C LEU A 64 -2.77 -15.61 11.81
N LYS A 65 -2.33 -16.27 12.88
CA LYS A 65 -2.93 -17.53 13.31
C LYS A 65 -4.22 -17.24 14.08
N GLY A 66 -5.35 -17.67 13.54
CA GLY A 66 -6.64 -17.64 14.24
C GLY A 66 -6.66 -18.62 15.42
N SER A 67 -7.53 -18.34 16.40
CA SER A 67 -7.68 -19.14 17.63
C SER A 67 -8.67 -20.31 17.52
N GLY A 68 -9.34 -20.48 16.38
CA GLY A 68 -10.38 -21.49 16.19
C GLY A 68 -10.22 -22.25 14.88
N GLU A 69 -11.10 -23.23 14.69
CA GLU A 69 -11.24 -23.95 13.43
C GLU A 69 -11.94 -23.07 12.38
N GLY A 70 -11.55 -23.21 11.12
CA GLY A 70 -12.11 -22.43 10.03
C GLY A 70 -11.22 -22.39 8.79
N PRO A 71 -11.70 -21.78 7.70
CA PRO A 71 -10.93 -21.63 6.47
C PRO A 71 -9.77 -20.65 6.65
N VAL A 72 -8.71 -20.86 5.88
CA VAL A 72 -7.63 -19.88 5.71
C VAL A 72 -8.05 -18.83 4.70
N ILE A 73 -7.89 -17.55 5.05
CA ILE A 73 -8.19 -16.42 4.15
C ILE A 73 -6.87 -15.79 3.72
N HIS A 74 -6.68 -15.63 2.40
CA HIS A 74 -5.56 -14.88 1.84
C HIS A 74 -6.10 -13.57 1.26
N ILE A 75 -5.61 -12.45 1.78
CA ILE A 75 -5.90 -11.10 1.27
C ILE A 75 -4.63 -10.62 0.57
N ASN A 76 -4.74 -10.28 -0.71
CA ASN A 76 -3.64 -9.78 -1.51
C ASN A 76 -4.05 -8.47 -2.20
N GLY A 77 -3.07 -7.62 -2.44
CA GLY A 77 -3.20 -6.34 -3.12
C GLY A 77 -1.82 -5.83 -3.53
N HIS A 78 -1.80 -4.70 -4.22
CA HIS A 78 -0.56 -4.09 -4.70
C HIS A 78 -0.46 -2.65 -4.19
N LEU A 79 0.78 -2.14 -4.10
CA LEU A 79 1.09 -0.79 -3.59
C LEU A 79 1.77 0.08 -4.64
N ASP A 80 2.12 -0.48 -5.80
CA ASP A 80 2.58 0.25 -6.95
C ASP A 80 1.42 1.01 -7.62
N THR A 81 1.79 2.08 -8.29
CA THR A 81 0.91 2.94 -9.06
C THR A 81 1.43 3.07 -10.48
N VAL A 82 0.57 3.57 -11.37
CA VAL A 82 1.02 4.00 -12.69
C VAL A 82 1.85 5.29 -12.58
N ASN A 83 2.68 5.55 -13.59
CA ASN A 83 3.37 6.83 -13.69
C ASN A 83 2.38 8.00 -13.73
N LEU A 84 2.73 9.10 -13.07
CA LEU A 84 1.92 10.31 -13.08
C LEU A 84 1.79 10.86 -14.51
N CYS A 85 0.56 10.88 -15.00
CA CYS A 85 0.25 11.41 -16.32
C CYS A 85 -0.02 12.92 -16.28
N GLN A 86 0.08 13.58 -17.43
CA GLN A 86 -0.32 14.97 -17.57
C GLN A 86 -1.85 15.10 -17.62
N GLY A 87 -2.37 16.31 -17.37
CA GLY A 87 -3.79 16.64 -17.50
C GLY A 87 -4.61 16.60 -16.21
N TRP A 88 -3.97 16.38 -15.05
CA TRP A 88 -4.63 16.50 -13.76
C TRP A 88 -5.13 17.93 -13.51
N THR A 89 -6.39 18.05 -13.10
CA THR A 89 -7.01 19.33 -12.70
C THR A 89 -7.09 19.49 -11.18
N ARG A 90 -6.58 18.50 -10.44
CA ARG A 90 -6.52 18.38 -8.98
C ARG A 90 -5.14 17.85 -8.58
N ASN A 91 -4.72 18.05 -7.34
CA ASN A 91 -3.45 17.53 -6.85
C ASN A 91 -3.49 15.98 -6.84
N PRO A 92 -2.62 15.29 -7.59
CA PRO A 92 -2.56 13.83 -7.66
C PRO A 92 -2.01 13.17 -6.39
N GLU A 93 -1.53 13.95 -5.42
CA GLU A 93 -0.90 13.44 -4.18
C GLU A 93 -1.86 13.40 -2.98
N GLY A 94 -3.18 13.38 -3.21
CA GLY A 94 -4.18 13.21 -2.15
C GLY A 94 -4.95 14.48 -1.76
N GLU A 95 -5.59 15.15 -2.73
CA GLU A 95 -6.47 16.31 -2.49
C GLU A 95 -7.85 15.87 -1.98
N ILE A 96 -8.26 16.34 -0.80
CA ILE A 96 -9.64 16.15 -0.33
C ILE A 96 -10.51 17.34 -0.74
N ARG A 97 -11.63 17.06 -1.42
CA ARG A 97 -12.68 18.03 -1.77
C ARG A 97 -14.05 17.43 -1.49
N GLY A 98 -14.73 17.97 -0.48
CA GLY A 98 -16.03 17.48 -0.05
C GLY A 98 -15.94 16.03 0.41
N ASP A 99 -16.62 15.14 -0.29
CA ASP A 99 -16.69 13.70 -0.05
C ASP A 99 -15.71 12.88 -0.90
N ARG A 100 -14.81 13.53 -1.66
CA ARG A 100 -13.86 12.88 -2.57
C ARG A 100 -12.41 13.12 -2.14
N LEU A 101 -11.58 12.10 -2.35
CA LEU A 101 -10.12 12.18 -2.34
C LEU A 101 -9.63 11.96 -3.78
N TYR A 102 -8.84 12.89 -4.30
CA TYR A 102 -8.24 12.83 -5.62
C TYR A 102 -6.76 12.49 -5.46
N GLY A 103 -6.32 11.44 -6.16
CA GLY A 103 -4.90 11.11 -6.25
C GLY A 103 -4.64 9.91 -7.16
N VAL A 104 -3.37 9.64 -7.42
CA VAL A 104 -2.93 8.45 -8.16
C VAL A 104 -2.79 7.29 -7.17
N GLY A 105 -3.46 6.18 -7.46
CA GLY A 105 -3.66 5.06 -6.52
C GLY A 105 -5.03 5.14 -5.83
#